data_AF-A0A2D7XWM5-F1
#
_entry.id   AF-A0A2D7XWM5-F1
#
_cell.length_a   1.000
_cell.length_b   1.000
_cell.length_c   1.000
_cell.angle_alpha   90.00
_cell.angle_beta   90.00
_cell.angle_gamma   90.00
#
_symmetry.space_group_name_H-M   'P 1'
#
loop_
_entity.id
_entity.type
_entity.pdbx_description
1 polymer ?
#
loop_
_entity_poly.entity_id
_entity_poly.type
_entity_poly.pdbx_seq_one_letter_code
_entity_poly.pdbx_strand_id
1 'polypeptide(L)'
;MIWLVFILLLALAAFLVTPALFRPSSVTAKDALTRELAASKHQLSQIDAEVASGFLDEEGAGRARRAMERRILKLGDRLDALNAGKDEPALPTWMKFAVPATIIVVSAGLYPLVGDPFYTPNPTNDRNLSPEEQAIADMTPAGLEAMLIQRIEQSGQGDPTGYVFLGRIRMDMGKYDEALSSYETALNLSQNHPQIVSEYNQALAFVARQRGEEPPSSSAPQIDDQDVQAMNELSADQQQERIRGMVDGLAARLQDDPNDLQGWLRLIRARTVLGETDLAAASLSAARTTFEGDSEALSALNQLGDELGLDAE
;
A
#
# COMPACT_ATOMS: atom_id res chain seq x y z
N MET A 1 -8.55 -21.15 11.69
CA MET A 1 -9.87 -20.57 12.05
C MET A 1 -10.55 -19.82 10.90
N ILE A 2 -9.83 -19.08 10.04
CA ILE A 2 -10.42 -18.26 8.96
C ILE A 2 -11.26 -19.07 7.93
N TRP A 3 -10.89 -20.32 7.66
CA TRP A 3 -11.62 -21.20 6.74
C TRP A 3 -13.07 -21.48 7.17
N LEU A 4 -13.34 -21.59 8.48
CA LEU A 4 -14.71 -21.78 8.98
C LEU A 4 -15.56 -20.54 8.73
N VAL A 5 -14.96 -19.35 8.81
CA VAL A 5 -15.65 -18.08 8.54
C VAL A 5 -16.01 -17.99 7.06
N PHE A 6 -15.11 -18.37 6.15
CA PHE A 6 -15.39 -18.37 4.72
C PHE A 6 -16.47 -19.38 4.33
N ILE A 7 -16.45 -20.59 4.90
CA ILE A 7 -17.49 -21.59 4.63
C ILE A 7 -18.85 -21.11 5.13
N LEU A 8 -18.90 -20.50 6.32
CA LEU A 8 -20.14 -19.96 6.88
C LEU A 8 -20.67 -18.78 6.07
N LEU A 9 -19.80 -17.87 5.62
CA LEU A 9 -20.17 -16.77 4.73
C LEU A 9 -20.70 -17.26 3.38
N LEU A 10 -20.05 -18.26 2.79
CA LEU A 10 -20.49 -18.85 1.52
C LEU A 10 -21.85 -19.54 1.67
N ALA A 11 -22.07 -20.27 2.78
CA ALA A 11 -23.35 -20.89 3.09
C ALA A 11 -24.46 -19.85 3.31
N LEU A 12 -24.16 -18.74 4.00
CA LEU A 12 -25.10 -17.64 4.21
C LEU A 12 -25.46 -16.94 2.88
N ALA A 13 -24.48 -16.67 2.04
CA ALA A 13 -24.69 -16.08 0.72
C ALA A 13 -25.55 -17.00 -0.17
N ALA A 14 -25.23 -18.30 -0.19
CA ALA A 14 -26.04 -19.28 -0.90
C ALA A 14 -27.48 -19.32 -0.35
N PHE A 15 -27.66 -19.32 0.98
CA PHE A 15 -28.98 -19.32 1.62
C PHE A 15 -29.81 -18.07 1.27
N LEU A 16 -29.20 -16.89 1.16
CA LEU A 16 -29.89 -15.65 0.77
C LEU A 16 -30.28 -15.63 -0.71
N VAL A 17 -29.43 -16.17 -1.58
CA VAL A 17 -29.64 -16.15 -3.04
C VAL A 17 -30.58 -17.28 -3.51
N THR A 18 -30.54 -18.43 -2.84
CA THR A 18 -31.37 -19.62 -3.10
C THR A 18 -32.85 -19.26 -3.30
N PRO A 19 -33.58 -18.66 -2.34
CA PRO A 19 -35.00 -18.39 -2.49
C PRO A 19 -35.32 -17.44 -3.66
N ALA A 20 -34.39 -16.56 -4.06
CA ALA A 20 -34.55 -15.71 -5.23
C ALA A 20 -34.40 -16.50 -6.55
N LEU A 21 -33.50 -17.49 -6.61
CA LEU A 21 -33.34 -18.39 -7.75
C LEU A 21 -34.47 -19.41 -7.89
N PHE A 22 -35.08 -19.80 -6.77
CA PHE A 22 -36.20 -20.75 -6.74
C PHE A 22 -37.57 -20.09 -6.93
N ARG A 23 -37.67 -18.75 -6.97
CA ARG A 23 -38.91 -18.06 -7.35
C ARG A 23 -39.22 -18.34 -8.83
N PRO A 24 -40.33 -19.02 -9.15
CA PRO A 24 -40.68 -19.29 -10.54
C PRO A 24 -40.92 -17.98 -11.28
N SER A 25 -40.18 -17.77 -12.37
CA SER A 25 -40.27 -16.61 -13.26
C SER A 25 -41.70 -16.35 -13.75
N SER A 26 -42.53 -17.39 -13.82
CA SER A 26 -43.94 -17.32 -14.19
C SER A 26 -44.79 -16.51 -13.20
N VAL A 27 -44.46 -16.47 -11.90
CA VAL A 27 -45.23 -15.67 -10.92
C VAL A 27 -44.97 -14.18 -11.14
N THR A 28 -43.71 -13.78 -11.33
CA THR A 28 -43.37 -12.38 -11.63
C THR A 28 -43.88 -11.94 -13.00
N ALA A 29 -43.85 -12.82 -14.01
CA ALA A 29 -44.41 -12.55 -15.34
C ALA A 29 -45.94 -12.42 -15.31
N LYS A 30 -46.65 -13.28 -14.56
CA LYS A 30 -48.10 -13.19 -14.36
C LYS A 30 -48.50 -11.89 -13.67
N ASP A 31 -47.81 -11.51 -12.59
CA ASP A 31 -48.09 -10.28 -11.87
C ASP A 31 -47.85 -9.04 -12.74
N ALA A 32 -46.78 -9.04 -13.54
CA ALA A 32 -46.48 -7.95 -14.47
C ALA A 32 -47.55 -7.81 -15.56
N LEU A 33 -47.93 -8.91 -16.21
CA LEU A 33 -48.96 -8.91 -17.26
C LEU A 33 -50.34 -8.53 -16.71
N THR A 34 -50.69 -8.98 -15.50
CA THR A 34 -51.95 -8.63 -14.84
C THR A 34 -52.03 -7.12 -14.60
N ARG A 35 -50.93 -6.50 -14.14
CA ARG A 35 -50.84 -5.03 -13.97
C ARG A 35 -50.95 -4.30 -15.30
N GLU A 36 -50.24 -4.75 -16.34
CA GLU A 36 -50.25 -4.11 -17.66
C GLU A 36 -51.63 -4.22 -18.34
N LEU A 37 -52.31 -5.36 -18.17
CA LEU A 37 -53.68 -5.57 -18.64
C LEU A 37 -54.66 -4.60 -17.94
N ALA A 38 -54.56 -4.47 -16.61
CA ALA A 38 -55.39 -3.55 -15.84
C ALA A 38 -55.17 -2.09 -16.26
N ALA A 39 -53.91 -1.68 -16.44
CA ALA A 39 -53.56 -0.35 -16.93
C ALA A 39 -54.10 -0.10 -18.35
N SER A 40 -53.98 -1.07 -19.25
CA SER A 40 -54.47 -0.95 -20.64
C SER A 40 -56.00 -0.84 -20.70
N LYS A 41 -56.73 -1.59 -19.86
CA LYS A 41 -58.18 -1.47 -19.71
C LYS A 41 -58.59 -0.10 -19.17
N HIS A 42 -57.83 0.44 -18.22
CA HIS A 42 -58.08 1.77 -17.70
C HIS A 42 -57.87 2.86 -18.78
N GLN A 43 -56.79 2.78 -19.57
CA GLN A 43 -56.54 3.68 -20.69
C GLN A 43 -57.67 3.64 -21.73
N LEU A 44 -58.19 2.45 -22.04
CA LEU A 44 -59.34 2.30 -22.94
C LEU A 44 -60.58 3.02 -22.38
N SER A 45 -60.86 2.89 -21.08
CA SER A 45 -61.99 3.57 -20.44
C SER A 45 -61.85 5.10 -20.41
N GLN A 46 -60.61 5.61 -20.31
CA GLN A 46 -60.34 7.04 -20.38
C GLN A 46 -60.58 7.58 -21.80
N ILE A 47 -60.12 6.87 -22.83
CA ILE A 47 -60.39 7.23 -24.23
C ILE A 47 -61.90 7.25 -24.48
N ASP A 48 -62.64 6.25 -23.99
CA ASP A 48 -64.10 6.19 -24.14
C ASP A 48 -64.80 7.37 -23.42
N ALA A 49 -64.30 7.78 -22.24
CA ALA A 49 -64.82 8.92 -21.51
C ALA A 49 -64.51 10.27 -22.18
N GLU A 50 -63.33 10.42 -22.80
CA GLU A 50 -62.93 11.62 -23.54
C GLU A 50 -63.69 11.80 -24.86
N VAL A 51 -64.05 10.70 -25.51
CA VAL A 51 -64.96 10.71 -26.66
C VAL A 51 -66.38 11.09 -26.21
N ALA A 52 -66.86 10.51 -25.11
CA ALA A 52 -68.19 10.80 -24.56
C ALA A 52 -68.33 12.26 -24.07
N SER A 53 -67.23 12.88 -23.61
CA SER A 53 -67.20 14.29 -23.21
C SER A 53 -67.05 15.27 -24.39
N GLY A 54 -66.88 14.75 -25.61
CA GLY A 54 -66.69 15.54 -26.84
C GLY A 54 -65.31 16.18 -26.96
N PHE A 55 -64.35 15.81 -26.11
CA PHE A 55 -62.97 16.30 -26.16
C PHE A 55 -62.17 15.67 -27.30
N LEU A 56 -62.50 14.44 -27.69
CA LEU A 56 -61.88 13.69 -28.78
C LEU A 56 -62.88 13.38 -29.90
N ASP A 57 -62.47 13.63 -31.14
CA ASP A 57 -63.25 13.32 -32.34
C ASP A 57 -63.39 11.79 -32.55
N GLU A 58 -64.59 11.34 -32.91
CA GLU A 58 -64.99 9.93 -32.94
C GLU A 58 -64.23 9.14 -34.02
N GLU A 59 -63.92 9.77 -35.16
CA GLU A 59 -63.10 9.18 -36.22
C GLU A 59 -61.62 9.03 -35.80
N GLY A 60 -61.10 10.00 -35.03
CA GLY A 60 -59.75 9.97 -34.47
C GLY A 60 -59.57 8.89 -33.40
N ALA A 61 -60.52 8.79 -32.49
CA ALA A 61 -60.48 7.86 -31.37
C ALA A 61 -60.68 6.39 -31.79
N GLY A 62 -61.42 6.13 -32.88
CA GLY A 62 -61.68 4.78 -33.37
C GLY A 62 -60.42 3.99 -33.78
N ARG A 63 -59.31 4.66 -34.12
CA ARG A 63 -58.02 4.00 -34.39
C ARG A 63 -57.28 3.61 -33.10
N ALA A 64 -57.27 4.52 -32.11
CA ALA A 64 -56.64 4.29 -30.81
C ALA A 64 -57.36 3.17 -30.03
N ARG A 65 -58.71 3.19 -30.05
CA ARG A 65 -59.57 2.17 -29.44
C ARG A 65 -59.25 0.76 -29.95
N ARG A 66 -59.29 0.58 -31.28
CA ARG A 66 -58.98 -0.72 -31.92
C ARG A 66 -57.55 -1.19 -31.71
N ALA A 67 -56.59 -0.27 -31.52
CA ALA A 67 -55.22 -0.64 -31.17
C ALA A 67 -55.13 -1.14 -29.72
N MET A 68 -55.79 -0.46 -28.78
CA MET A 68 -55.83 -0.84 -27.37
C MET A 68 -56.61 -2.13 -27.13
N GLU A 69 -57.75 -2.34 -27.78
CA GLU A 69 -58.52 -3.58 -27.71
C GLU A 69 -57.68 -4.79 -28.17
N ARG A 70 -56.96 -4.66 -29.30
CA ARG A 70 -56.05 -5.70 -29.78
C ARG A 70 -54.90 -5.97 -28.80
N ARG A 71 -54.37 -4.93 -28.15
CA ARG A 71 -53.35 -5.07 -27.11
C ARG A 71 -53.89 -5.80 -25.87
N ILE A 72 -55.09 -5.44 -25.42
CA ILE A 72 -55.75 -6.07 -24.27
C ILE A 72 -55.99 -7.56 -24.55
N LEU A 73 -56.49 -7.91 -25.75
CA LEU A 73 -56.67 -9.30 -26.17
C LEU A 73 -55.34 -10.07 -26.14
N LYS A 74 -54.28 -9.50 -26.73
CA LYS A 74 -52.95 -10.14 -26.77
C LYS A 74 -52.33 -10.31 -25.37
N LEU A 75 -52.54 -9.36 -24.47
CA LEU A 75 -52.12 -9.46 -23.06
C LEU A 75 -52.92 -10.52 -22.31
N GLY A 76 -54.23 -10.63 -22.59
CA GLY A 76 -55.12 -11.66 -22.06
C GLY A 76 -54.69 -13.07 -22.51
N ASP A 77 -54.52 -13.28 -23.81
CA ASP A 77 -54.08 -14.57 -24.38
C ASP A 77 -52.74 -15.04 -23.79
N ARG A 78 -51.80 -14.10 -23.56
CA ARG A 78 -50.52 -14.41 -22.91
C ARG A 78 -50.72 -14.79 -21.45
N LEU A 79 -51.53 -14.06 -20.70
CA LEU A 79 -51.83 -14.38 -19.30
C LEU A 79 -52.52 -15.74 -19.16
N ASP A 80 -53.42 -16.06 -20.09
CA ASP A 80 -54.12 -17.35 -20.16
C ASP A 80 -53.16 -18.49 -20.52
N ALA A 81 -52.20 -18.26 -21.43
CA ALA A 81 -51.14 -19.22 -21.73
C ALA A 81 -50.26 -19.52 -20.50
N LEU A 82 -49.86 -18.49 -19.74
CA LEU A 82 -49.13 -18.64 -18.47
C LEU A 82 -49.97 -19.38 -17.41
N ASN A 83 -51.29 -19.14 -17.37
CA ASN A 83 -52.22 -19.80 -16.43
C ASN A 83 -52.48 -21.26 -16.79
N ALA A 84 -52.51 -21.58 -18.08
CA ALA A 84 -52.61 -22.94 -18.59
C ALA A 84 -51.31 -23.76 -18.39
N GLY A 85 -50.27 -23.18 -17.79
CA GLY A 85 -48.98 -23.83 -17.54
C GLY A 85 -48.21 -24.16 -18.82
N LYS A 86 -48.55 -23.50 -19.94
CA LYS A 86 -47.84 -23.65 -21.22
C LYS A 86 -46.67 -22.67 -21.26
N ASP A 87 -45.65 -22.94 -20.45
CA ASP A 87 -44.41 -22.17 -20.47
C ASP A 87 -43.19 -23.04 -20.75
N GLU A 88 -42.21 -22.40 -21.38
CA GLU A 88 -40.89 -22.85 -21.80
C GLU A 88 -40.27 -23.93 -20.91
N PRO A 89 -39.44 -24.84 -21.49
CA PRO A 89 -38.84 -25.94 -20.75
C PRO A 89 -38.05 -25.40 -19.56
N ALA A 90 -38.65 -25.48 -18.37
CA ALA A 90 -37.98 -25.11 -17.14
C ALA A 90 -36.69 -25.92 -17.05
N LEU A 91 -35.58 -25.27 -16.69
CA LEU A 91 -34.31 -25.95 -16.45
C LEU A 91 -34.58 -27.15 -15.53
N PRO A 92 -34.29 -28.39 -15.96
CA PRO A 92 -34.77 -29.57 -15.25
C PRO A 92 -34.20 -29.55 -13.83
N THR A 93 -35.03 -29.95 -12.86
CA THR A 93 -34.74 -29.77 -11.42
C THR A 93 -33.38 -30.35 -11.02
N TRP A 94 -32.94 -31.46 -11.64
CA TRP A 94 -31.61 -32.05 -11.40
C TRP A 94 -30.46 -31.11 -11.79
N MET A 95 -30.62 -30.30 -12.85
CA MET A 95 -29.59 -29.37 -13.34
C MET A 95 -29.35 -28.22 -12.35
N LYS A 96 -30.40 -27.81 -11.61
CA LYS A 96 -30.30 -26.77 -10.56
C LYS A 96 -29.40 -27.20 -9.40
N PHE A 97 -29.30 -28.50 -9.15
CA PHE A 97 -28.42 -29.08 -8.13
C PHE A 97 -27.09 -29.56 -8.72
N ALA A 98 -27.10 -30.05 -9.96
CA ALA A 98 -25.90 -30.58 -10.62
C ALA A 98 -24.83 -29.51 -10.80
N VAL A 99 -25.18 -28.32 -11.31
CA VAL A 99 -24.20 -27.25 -11.56
C VAL A 99 -23.44 -26.82 -10.29
N PRO A 100 -24.10 -26.45 -9.17
CA PRO A 100 -23.39 -26.09 -7.95
C PRO A 100 -22.63 -27.29 -7.34
N ALA A 101 -23.18 -28.51 -7.42
CA ALA A 101 -22.49 -29.71 -6.96
C ALA A 101 -21.19 -29.95 -7.75
N THR A 102 -21.21 -29.76 -9.07
CA THR A 102 -20.02 -29.88 -9.93
C THR A 102 -18.97 -28.84 -9.56
N ILE A 103 -19.35 -27.59 -9.29
CA ILE A 103 -18.41 -26.54 -8.87
C ILE A 103 -17.71 -26.93 -7.56
N ILE A 104 -18.46 -27.45 -6.58
CA ILE A 104 -17.90 -27.90 -5.29
C ILE A 104 -16.94 -29.08 -5.49
N VAL A 105 -17.36 -30.09 -6.26
CA VAL A 105 -16.54 -31.30 -6.52
C VAL A 105 -15.26 -30.93 -7.28
N VAL A 106 -15.36 -30.08 -8.30
CA VAL A 106 -14.21 -29.62 -9.08
C VAL A 106 -13.27 -28.79 -8.21
N SER A 107 -13.80 -27.89 -7.38
CA SER A 107 -12.97 -27.09 -6.47
C SER A 107 -12.27 -27.96 -5.42
N ALA A 108 -12.97 -28.91 -4.82
CA ALA A 108 -12.40 -29.86 -3.86
C ALA A 108 -11.35 -30.78 -4.49
N GLY A 109 -11.52 -31.16 -5.76
CA GLY A 109 -10.55 -31.95 -6.52
C GLY A 109 -9.34 -31.15 -7.01
N LEU A 110 -9.52 -29.88 -7.35
CA LEU A 110 -8.42 -28.99 -7.75
C LEU A 110 -7.58 -28.51 -6.56
N TYR A 111 -8.17 -28.37 -5.38
CA TYR A 111 -7.47 -27.91 -4.18
C TYR A 111 -6.20 -28.73 -3.85
N PRO A 112 -6.19 -30.07 -3.87
CA PRO A 112 -4.96 -30.84 -3.68
C PRO A 112 -3.99 -30.79 -4.88
N LEU A 113 -4.43 -30.35 -6.06
CA LEU A 113 -3.53 -30.15 -7.22
C LEU A 113 -2.80 -28.81 -7.17
N VAL A 114 -3.46 -27.76 -6.67
CA VAL A 114 -2.96 -26.37 -6.69
C VAL A 114 -2.43 -25.94 -5.32
N GLY A 115 -3.05 -26.42 -4.25
CA GLY A 115 -2.71 -26.09 -2.87
C GLY A 115 -2.13 -27.27 -2.12
N ASP A 116 -1.80 -27.01 -0.85
CA ASP A 116 -1.36 -28.04 0.08
C ASP A 116 -2.47 -28.27 1.13
N PRO A 117 -3.25 -29.37 1.02
CA PRO A 117 -4.35 -29.66 1.94
C PRO A 117 -3.89 -29.89 3.37
N PHE A 118 -2.63 -30.23 3.56
CA PHE A 118 -2.05 -30.55 4.85
C PHE A 118 -0.94 -29.57 5.20
N TYR A 119 -1.04 -28.33 4.71
CA TYR A 119 -0.09 -27.27 5.02
C TYR A 119 0.05 -27.12 6.54
N THR A 120 1.17 -27.62 7.06
CA THR A 120 1.64 -27.34 8.40
C THR A 120 2.54 -26.13 8.29
N PRO A 121 2.19 -24.99 8.93
CA PRO A 121 3.09 -23.84 8.98
C PRO A 121 4.37 -24.31 9.67
N ASN A 122 5.43 -24.47 8.89
CA ASN A 122 6.70 -24.94 9.36
C ASN A 122 7.43 -23.73 9.99
N PRO A 123 7.55 -23.64 11.33
CA PRO A 123 8.05 -22.41 11.91
C PRO A 123 9.54 -22.21 11.64
N THR A 124 10.30 -23.23 11.20
CA THR A 124 11.76 -23.09 10.99
C THR A 124 12.51 -24.15 10.15
N ASN A 125 12.05 -25.37 9.84
CA ASN A 125 12.97 -26.45 9.39
C ASN A 125 12.44 -27.29 8.20
N ASP A 126 12.94 -27.18 6.97
CA ASP A 126 14.18 -27.89 6.57
C ASP A 126 14.93 -27.09 5.49
N ARG A 127 15.65 -26.04 5.88
CA ARG A 127 17.00 -25.94 5.30
C ARG A 127 17.77 -27.02 6.04
N ASN A 128 18.29 -28.03 5.32
CA ASN A 128 19.43 -28.79 5.79
C ASN A 128 20.58 -27.78 5.94
N LEU A 129 20.54 -27.00 7.01
CA LEU A 129 21.59 -26.08 7.39
C LEU A 129 22.83 -26.96 7.50
N SER A 130 23.84 -26.61 6.72
CA SER A 130 25.15 -27.23 6.86
C SER A 130 25.58 -27.16 8.34
N PRO A 131 26.42 -28.08 8.82
CA PRO A 131 26.92 -28.05 10.19
C PRO A 131 27.50 -26.69 10.61
N GLU A 132 28.05 -25.94 9.65
CA GLU A 132 28.54 -24.57 9.85
C GLU A 132 27.41 -23.56 10.07
N GLU A 133 26.32 -23.64 9.29
CA GLU A 133 25.18 -22.73 9.43
C GLU A 133 24.40 -22.97 10.74
N GLN A 134 24.30 -24.23 11.20
CA GLN A 134 23.74 -24.55 12.51
C GLN A 134 24.60 -23.96 13.64
N ALA A 135 25.93 -24.09 13.53
CA ALA A 135 26.85 -23.53 14.52
C ALA A 135 26.77 -22.00 14.62
N ILE A 136 26.52 -21.30 13.51
CA ILE A 136 26.29 -19.85 13.49
C ILE A 136 24.93 -19.50 14.10
N ALA A 137 23.88 -20.27 13.81
CA ALA A 137 22.53 -20.03 14.32
C ALA A 137 22.44 -20.20 15.85
N ASP A 138 23.17 -21.16 16.41
CA ASP A 138 23.23 -21.41 17.85
C ASP A 138 24.25 -20.52 18.57
N MET A 139 24.98 -19.68 17.84
CA MET A 139 26.03 -18.83 18.37
C MET A 139 25.45 -17.67 19.17
N THR A 140 26.11 -17.29 20.27
CA THR A 140 25.71 -16.11 21.04
C THR A 140 25.97 -14.84 20.24
N PRO A 141 25.26 -13.72 20.52
CA PRO A 141 25.54 -12.43 19.88
C PRO A 141 27.01 -11.99 19.99
N ALA A 142 27.66 -12.28 21.12
CA ALA A 142 29.09 -12.01 21.31
C ALA A 142 29.99 -12.90 20.43
N GLY A 143 29.58 -14.15 20.19
CA GLY A 143 30.27 -15.04 19.25
C GLY A 143 30.14 -14.57 17.81
N LEU A 144 28.95 -14.10 17.42
CA LEU A 144 28.71 -13.51 16.10
C LEU A 144 29.54 -12.24 15.89
N GLU A 145 29.66 -11.39 16.92
CA GLU A 145 30.51 -10.20 16.89
C GLU A 145 31.96 -10.57 16.56
N ALA A 146 32.55 -11.52 17.30
CA ALA A 146 33.93 -11.95 17.09
C ALA A 146 34.15 -12.54 15.69
N MET A 147 33.20 -13.37 15.22
CA MET A 147 33.25 -13.95 13.87
C MET A 147 33.19 -12.87 12.78
N LEU A 148 32.32 -11.86 12.94
CA LEU A 148 32.18 -10.76 12.00
C LEU A 148 33.44 -9.91 11.95
N ILE A 149 34.02 -9.55 13.10
CA ILE A 149 35.28 -8.81 13.17
C ILE A 149 36.37 -9.57 12.39
N GLN A 150 36.53 -10.86 12.67
CA GLN A 150 37.52 -11.69 11.99
C GLN A 150 37.28 -11.74 10.48
N ARG A 151 36.03 -11.86 10.03
CA ARG A 151 35.69 -11.88 8.59
C ARG A 151 35.98 -10.52 7.93
N ILE A 152 35.63 -9.42 8.58
CA ILE A 152 35.87 -8.07 8.06
C ILE A 152 37.38 -7.83 7.91
N GLU A 153 38.18 -8.21 8.90
CA GLU A 153 39.65 -8.12 8.85
C GLU A 153 40.24 -8.98 7.72
N GLN A 154 39.74 -10.21 7.54
CA GLN A 154 40.22 -11.11 6.49
C GLN A 154 39.82 -10.68 5.08
N SER A 155 38.68 -10.00 4.93
CA SER A 155 38.18 -9.56 3.63
C SER A 155 39.03 -8.43 3.05
N GLY A 156 39.88 -7.78 3.85
CA GLY A 156 40.91 -6.83 3.42
C GLY A 156 40.40 -5.54 2.78
N GLN A 157 39.11 -5.43 2.50
CA GLN A 157 38.42 -4.24 2.03
C GLN A 157 37.22 -3.99 2.94
N GLY A 158 37.05 -2.72 3.32
CA GLY A 158 35.96 -2.27 4.17
C GLY A 158 34.61 -2.46 3.47
N ASP A 159 34.05 -3.66 3.59
CA ASP A 159 32.67 -3.94 3.22
C ASP A 159 31.76 -3.15 4.18
N PRO A 160 31.05 -2.10 3.69
CA PRO A 160 30.16 -1.32 4.54
C PRO A 160 29.09 -2.19 5.20
N THR A 161 28.66 -3.24 4.51
CA THR A 161 27.60 -4.15 4.96
C THR A 161 28.03 -4.92 6.20
N GLY A 162 29.28 -5.40 6.24
CA GLY A 162 29.85 -6.08 7.41
C GLY A 162 29.79 -5.20 8.67
N TYR A 163 30.11 -3.92 8.53
CA TYR A 163 30.05 -2.96 9.62
C TYR A 163 28.62 -2.62 10.05
N VAL A 164 27.65 -2.58 9.12
CA VAL A 164 26.21 -2.45 9.46
C VAL A 164 25.76 -3.62 10.33
N PHE A 165 26.08 -4.86 9.94
CA PHE A 165 25.72 -6.04 10.73
C PHE A 165 26.38 -6.05 12.10
N LEU A 166 27.66 -5.66 12.17
CA LEU A 166 28.38 -5.52 13.44
C LEU A 166 27.69 -4.48 14.35
N GLY A 167 27.25 -3.35 13.77
CA GLY A 167 26.46 -2.34 14.48
C GLY A 167 25.17 -2.90 15.06
N ARG A 168 24.36 -3.62 14.27
CA ARG A 168 23.11 -4.24 14.74
C ARG A 168 23.33 -5.23 15.89
N ILE A 169 24.31 -6.12 15.76
CA ILE A 169 24.61 -7.11 16.81
C ILE A 169 25.05 -6.40 18.10
N ARG A 170 25.84 -5.33 18.00
CA ARG A 170 26.24 -4.51 19.15
C ARG A 170 25.07 -3.76 19.78
N MET A 171 24.11 -3.28 18.98
CA MET A 171 22.85 -2.70 19.49
C MET A 171 22.07 -3.74 20.32
N ASP A 172 21.94 -4.97 19.81
CA ASP A 172 21.23 -6.05 20.50
C ASP A 172 21.92 -6.46 21.81
N MET A 173 23.25 -6.32 21.87
CA MET A 173 24.04 -6.54 23.09
C MET A 173 24.02 -5.34 24.06
N GLY A 174 23.37 -4.22 23.70
CA GLY A 174 23.36 -2.99 24.50
C GLY A 174 24.68 -2.19 24.46
N LYS A 175 25.61 -2.54 23.56
CA LYS A 175 26.88 -1.83 23.35
C LYS A 175 26.68 -0.64 22.42
N TYR A 176 25.93 0.36 22.88
CA TYR A 176 25.46 1.46 22.03
C TYR A 176 26.59 2.29 21.40
N ASP A 177 27.63 2.64 22.15
CA ASP A 177 28.76 3.43 21.62
C ASP A 177 29.53 2.69 20.54
N GLU A 178 29.83 1.41 20.77
CA GLU A 178 30.51 0.55 19.80
C GLU A 178 29.65 0.28 18.56
N ALA A 179 28.33 0.25 18.74
CA ALA A 179 27.38 0.09 17.64
C ALA A 179 27.38 1.32 16.72
N LEU A 180 27.28 2.53 17.30
CA LEU A 180 27.31 3.78 16.54
C LEU A 180 28.63 3.94 15.78
N SER A 181 29.76 3.62 16.40
CA SER A 181 31.08 3.61 15.73
C SER A 181 31.15 2.65 14.53
N SER A 182 30.54 1.46 14.65
CA SER A 182 30.44 0.53 13.51
C SER A 182 29.61 1.13 12.36
N TYR A 183 28.46 1.74 12.66
CA TYR A 183 27.62 2.37 11.64
C TYR A 183 28.32 3.58 10.97
N GLU A 184 29.07 4.38 11.71
CA GLU A 184 29.89 5.48 11.15
C GLU A 184 30.95 4.95 10.18
N THR A 185 31.60 3.85 10.54
CA THR A 185 32.56 3.19 9.64
C THR A 185 31.87 2.72 8.37
N ALA A 186 30.67 2.14 8.48
CA ALA A 186 29.87 1.76 7.32
C ALA A 186 29.46 2.96 6.45
N LEU A 187 29.10 4.10 7.06
CA LEU A 187 28.75 5.32 6.34
C LEU A 187 29.93 5.88 5.55
N ASN A 188 31.10 5.95 6.17
CA ASN A 188 32.31 6.44 5.54
C ASN A 188 32.72 5.55 4.34
N LEU A 189 32.67 4.23 4.52
CA LEU A 189 33.02 3.27 3.46
C LEU A 189 32.01 3.26 2.31
N SER A 190 30.72 3.46 2.61
CA SER A 190 29.65 3.49 1.60
C SER A 190 29.45 4.85 0.94
N GLN A 191 30.23 5.86 1.33
CA GLN A 191 30.08 7.25 0.86
C GLN A 191 28.65 7.78 1.11
N ASN A 192 28.13 7.56 2.32
CA ASN A 192 26.79 7.97 2.74
C ASN A 192 25.65 7.36 1.90
N HIS A 193 25.73 6.05 1.63
CA HIS A 193 24.64 5.36 0.93
C HIS A 193 23.30 5.55 1.65
N PRO A 194 22.20 5.95 0.96
CA PRO A 194 20.96 6.39 1.60
C PRO A 194 20.38 5.40 2.63
N GLN A 195 20.45 4.11 2.31
CA GLN A 195 19.95 3.05 3.19
C GLN A 195 20.73 2.96 4.51
N ILE A 196 22.06 3.13 4.47
CA ILE A 196 22.93 3.08 5.65
C ILE A 196 22.73 4.34 6.49
N VAL A 197 22.53 5.50 5.84
CA VAL A 197 22.16 6.76 6.51
C VAL A 197 20.87 6.61 7.30
N SER A 198 19.84 6.01 6.68
CA SER A 198 18.57 5.74 7.38
C SER A 198 18.77 4.84 8.59
N GLU A 199 19.53 3.74 8.45
CA GLU A 199 19.77 2.81 9.56
C GLU A 199 20.58 3.44 10.70
N TYR A 200 21.61 4.20 10.40
CA TYR A 200 22.40 4.92 11.41
C TYR A 200 21.53 5.94 12.17
N ASN A 201 20.69 6.70 11.47
CA ASN A 201 19.78 7.65 12.11
C ASN A 201 18.77 6.95 13.03
N GLN A 202 18.26 5.77 12.64
CA GLN A 202 17.40 4.96 13.50
C GLN A 202 18.14 4.47 14.73
N ALA A 203 19.40 4.02 14.59
CA ALA A 203 20.24 3.62 15.70
C ALA A 203 20.50 4.79 16.67
N LEU A 204 20.87 5.97 16.16
CA LEU A 204 21.03 7.19 16.96
C LEU A 204 19.76 7.54 17.75
N ALA A 205 18.61 7.53 17.08
CA ALA A 205 17.33 7.83 17.73
C ALA A 205 16.99 6.81 18.83
N PHE A 206 17.32 5.53 18.63
CA PHE A 206 17.16 4.50 19.64
C PHE A 206 18.09 4.74 20.85
N VAL A 207 19.38 5.00 20.60
CA VAL A 207 20.37 5.25 21.67
C VAL A 207 20.00 6.47 22.51
N ALA A 208 19.62 7.58 21.85
CA ALA A 208 19.20 8.79 22.56
C ALA A 208 17.99 8.53 23.47
N ARG A 209 16.97 7.80 22.98
CA ARG A 209 15.82 7.40 23.80
C ARG A 209 16.21 6.55 25.01
N GLN A 210 17.17 5.63 24.84
CA GLN A 210 17.69 4.81 25.95
C GLN A 210 18.45 5.64 26.99
N ARG A 211 19.10 6.73 26.56
CA ARG A 211 19.83 7.66 27.43
C ARG A 211 18.94 8.74 28.05
N GLY A 212 17.68 8.85 27.63
CA GLY A 212 16.80 9.95 28.03
C GLY A 212 17.21 11.29 27.40
N GLU A 213 17.98 11.23 26.32
CA GLU A 213 18.39 12.38 25.51
C GLU A 213 17.35 12.60 24.41
N GLU A 214 17.15 13.85 24.00
CA GLU A 214 16.40 14.11 22.78
C GLU A 214 17.19 13.53 21.60
N PRO A 215 16.56 12.72 20.73
CA PRO A 215 17.24 12.19 19.56
C PRO A 215 17.80 13.35 18.75
N PRO A 216 19.04 13.25 18.25
CA PRO A 216 19.65 14.35 17.53
C PRO A 216 18.70 14.82 16.43
N SER A 217 18.47 16.14 16.41
CA SER A 217 17.60 16.89 15.49
C SER A 217 18.03 16.73 14.02
N SER A 218 19.12 16.01 13.78
CA SER A 218 19.67 15.57 12.51
C SER A 218 18.90 14.43 11.84
N SER A 219 17.86 13.88 12.48
CA SER A 219 16.85 13.05 11.82
C SER A 219 16.20 13.86 10.69
N ALA A 220 16.80 13.74 9.49
CA ALA A 220 16.19 14.17 8.26
C ALA A 220 14.76 13.60 8.26
N PRO A 221 13.75 14.35 7.79
CA PRO A 221 12.43 13.79 7.58
C PRO A 221 12.58 12.43 6.92
N GLN A 222 12.04 11.39 7.54
CA GLN A 222 12.12 10.05 6.98
C GLN A 222 11.34 10.11 5.67
N ILE A 223 12.06 10.25 4.55
CA ILE A 223 11.45 10.25 3.23
C ILE A 223 11.01 8.80 3.02
N ASP A 224 9.71 8.55 3.16
CA ASP A 224 9.17 7.24 2.90
C ASP A 224 9.06 6.98 1.38
N ASP A 225 8.80 5.73 0.99
CA ASP A 225 8.71 5.36 -0.42
C ASP A 225 7.59 6.12 -1.16
N GLN A 226 6.56 6.59 -0.44
CA GLN A 226 5.46 7.37 -1.01
C GLN A 226 5.92 8.81 -1.31
N ASP A 227 6.71 9.41 -0.42
CA ASP A 227 7.29 10.73 -0.61
C ASP A 227 8.29 10.74 -1.79
N VAL A 228 9.07 9.67 -1.97
CA VAL A 228 9.96 9.52 -3.15
C VAL A 228 9.16 9.43 -4.45
N GLN A 229 8.08 8.63 -4.48
CA GLN A 229 7.22 8.52 -5.65
C GLN A 229 6.54 9.85 -5.98
N ALA A 230 5.99 10.53 -4.96
CA ALA A 230 5.41 11.86 -5.11
C ALA A 230 6.43 12.91 -5.58
N MET A 231 7.72 12.72 -5.29
CA MET A 231 8.81 13.56 -5.79
C MET A 231 9.09 13.31 -7.28
N ASN A 232 9.03 12.05 -7.72
CA ASN A 232 9.29 11.64 -9.09
C ASN A 232 8.16 12.03 -10.06
N GLU A 233 6.96 12.30 -9.55
CA GLU A 233 5.83 12.78 -10.34
C GLU A 233 5.89 14.30 -10.63
N LEU A 234 6.77 15.04 -9.95
CA LEU A 234 6.93 16.48 -10.15
C LEU A 234 7.80 16.80 -11.36
N SER A 235 7.61 18.01 -11.92
CA SER A 235 8.57 18.56 -12.87
C SER A 235 9.91 18.87 -12.19
N ALA A 236 11.00 18.91 -12.96
CA ALA A 236 12.34 19.18 -12.43
C ALA A 236 12.42 20.51 -11.65
N ASP A 237 11.75 21.56 -12.14
CA ASP A 237 11.72 22.87 -11.48
C ASP A 237 10.98 22.81 -10.13
N GLN A 238 9.84 22.12 -10.08
CA GLN A 238 9.07 21.93 -8.85
C GLN A 238 9.81 21.04 -7.84
N GLN A 239 10.51 20.02 -8.33
CA GLN A 239 11.36 19.17 -7.50
C GLN A 239 12.48 20.00 -6.88
N GLN A 240 13.14 20.85 -7.65
CA GLN A 240 14.20 21.73 -7.15
C GLN A 240 13.68 22.74 -6.12
N GLU A 241 12.52 23.34 -6.35
CA GLU A 241 11.89 24.28 -5.40
C GLU A 241 11.50 23.61 -4.08
N ARG A 242 10.96 22.39 -4.15
CA ARG A 242 10.64 21.60 -2.95
C ARG A 242 11.91 21.22 -2.18
N ILE A 243 12.97 20.78 -2.87
CA ILE A 243 14.25 20.44 -2.24
C ILE A 243 14.85 21.68 -1.56
N ARG A 244 14.83 22.85 -2.22
CA ARG A 244 15.27 24.12 -1.61
C ARG A 244 14.54 24.40 -0.31
N GLY A 245 13.21 24.28 -0.30
CA GLY A 245 12.41 24.46 0.91
C GLY A 245 12.81 23.52 2.05
N MET A 246 13.17 22.27 1.75
CA MET A 246 13.67 21.32 2.76
C MET A 246 15.05 21.72 3.30
N VAL A 247 15.95 22.19 2.43
CA VAL A 247 17.30 22.66 2.81
C VAL A 247 17.21 23.94 3.65
N ASP A 248 16.31 24.86 3.30
CA ASP A 248 16.06 26.07 4.08
C ASP A 248 15.43 25.76 5.44
N GLY A 249 14.54 24.76 5.52
CA GLY A 249 14.03 24.26 6.79
C GLY A 249 15.13 23.69 7.68
N LEU A 250 16.10 22.96 7.11
CA LEU A 250 17.29 22.50 7.84
C LEU A 250 18.14 23.69 8.32
N ALA A 251 18.33 24.70 7.48
CA ALA A 251 19.08 25.90 7.86
C ALA A 251 18.42 26.67 9.01
N ALA A 252 17.10 26.83 8.99
CA ALA A 252 16.35 27.47 10.07
C ALA A 252 16.48 26.68 11.38
N ARG A 253 16.36 25.35 11.33
CA ARG A 253 16.55 24.49 12.50
C ARG A 253 17.94 24.62 13.12
N LEU A 254 18.99 24.70 12.29
CA LEU A 254 20.37 24.87 12.78
C LEU A 254 20.63 26.24 13.38
N GLN A 255 19.76 27.23 13.17
CA GLN A 255 19.80 28.47 13.93
C GLN A 255 19.23 28.29 15.34
N ASP A 256 18.21 27.44 15.50
CA ASP A 256 17.60 27.13 16.79
C ASP A 256 18.45 26.14 17.61
N ASP A 257 19.06 25.15 16.96
CA ASP A 257 19.96 24.15 17.54
C ASP A 257 21.33 24.20 16.85
N PRO A 258 22.20 25.14 17.25
CA PRO A 258 23.46 25.38 16.55
C PRO A 258 24.50 24.28 16.80
N ASN A 259 24.36 23.45 17.83
CA ASN A 259 25.37 22.47 18.22
C ASN A 259 25.34 21.15 17.42
N ASP A 260 24.67 21.11 16.26
CA ASP A 260 24.59 19.93 15.38
C ASP A 260 25.62 19.99 14.24
N LEU A 261 26.85 19.52 14.48
CA LEU A 261 27.92 19.50 13.48
C LEU A 261 27.52 18.75 12.20
N GLN A 262 26.86 17.59 12.35
CA GLN A 262 26.44 16.77 11.22
C GLN A 262 25.37 17.48 10.38
N GLY A 263 24.46 18.18 11.04
CA GLY A 263 23.49 19.05 10.39
C GLY A 263 24.15 20.15 9.56
N TRP A 264 25.16 20.84 10.11
CA TRP A 264 25.92 21.85 9.39
C TRP A 264 26.65 21.29 8.16
N LEU A 265 27.38 20.17 8.31
CA LEU A 265 28.07 19.51 7.20
C LEU A 265 27.10 19.10 6.08
N ARG A 266 25.91 18.61 6.43
CA ARG A 266 24.86 18.25 5.47
C ARG A 266 24.29 19.47 4.76
N LEU A 267 24.02 20.55 5.49
CA LEU A 267 23.52 21.80 4.92
C LEU A 267 24.47 22.37 3.86
N ILE A 268 25.77 22.41 4.17
CA ILE A 268 26.80 22.93 3.27
C ILE A 268 26.83 22.11 1.97
N ARG A 269 26.91 20.77 2.07
CA ARG A 269 26.90 19.89 0.89
C ARG A 269 25.63 20.05 0.05
N ALA A 270 24.46 20.11 0.70
CA ALA A 270 23.18 20.25 0.01
C ALA A 270 23.11 21.56 -0.79
N ARG A 271 23.52 22.68 -0.20
CA ARG A 271 23.58 23.99 -0.87
C ARG A 271 24.55 23.99 -2.05
N THR A 272 25.71 23.36 -1.92
CA THR A 272 26.67 23.24 -3.04
C THR A 272 26.09 22.42 -4.20
N VAL A 273 25.39 21.31 -3.92
CA VAL A 273 24.71 20.50 -4.97
C VAL A 273 23.60 21.30 -5.67
N LEU A 274 22.91 22.19 -4.94
CA LEU A 274 21.88 23.07 -5.51
C LEU A 274 22.44 24.26 -6.30
N GLY A 275 23.77 24.43 -6.34
CA GLY A 275 24.44 25.57 -6.97
C GLY A 275 24.38 26.86 -6.15
N GLU A 276 24.00 26.78 -4.88
CA GLU A 276 23.88 27.90 -3.95
C GLU A 276 25.20 28.13 -3.20
N THR A 277 26.28 28.35 -3.96
CA THR A 277 27.66 28.43 -3.44
C THR A 277 27.83 29.53 -2.39
N ASP A 278 27.21 30.69 -2.59
CA ASP A 278 27.28 31.81 -1.65
C ASP A 278 26.65 31.46 -0.30
N LEU A 279 25.50 30.77 -0.34
CA LEU A 279 24.83 30.30 0.88
C LEU A 279 25.59 29.16 1.53
N ALA A 280 26.25 28.28 0.75
CA ALA A 280 27.10 27.23 1.27
C ALA A 280 28.31 27.81 2.02
N ALA A 281 29.01 28.81 1.44
CA ALA A 281 30.12 29.51 2.08
C ALA A 281 29.68 30.26 3.35
N ALA A 282 28.52 30.93 3.32
CA ALA A 282 27.95 31.57 4.51
C ALA A 282 27.63 30.56 5.62
N SER A 283 27.12 29.37 5.25
CA SER A 283 26.83 28.28 6.20
C SER A 283 28.10 27.71 6.81
N LEU A 284 29.15 27.55 6.01
CA LEU A 284 30.46 27.11 6.47
C LEU A 284 31.08 28.09 7.46
N SER A 285 31.01 29.40 7.16
CA SER A 285 31.47 30.44 8.09
C SER A 285 30.67 30.41 9.40
N ALA A 286 29.34 30.30 9.33
CA ALA A 286 28.49 30.24 10.52
C ALA A 286 28.81 29.01 11.38
N ALA A 287 28.97 27.83 10.75
CA ALA A 287 29.36 26.60 11.43
C ALA A 287 30.73 26.74 12.12
N ARG A 288 31.73 27.31 11.44
CA ARG A 288 33.06 27.56 12.03
C ARG A 288 32.96 28.44 13.27
N THR A 289 32.15 29.50 13.24
CA THR A 289 31.90 30.38 14.40
C THR A 289 31.25 29.62 15.55
N THR A 290 30.25 28.78 15.26
CA THR A 290 29.57 27.97 16.28
C THR A 290 30.53 26.98 16.97
N PHE A 291 31.45 26.38 16.22
CA PHE A 291 32.39 25.37 16.71
C PHE A 291 33.80 25.92 17.00
N GLU A 292 33.97 27.23 17.22
CA GLU A 292 35.29 27.86 17.47
C GLU A 292 36.11 27.19 18.59
N GLY A 293 35.43 26.56 19.57
CA GLY A 293 36.06 25.84 20.68
C GLY A 293 36.34 24.36 20.46
N ASP A 294 35.93 23.79 19.33
CA ASP A 294 36.04 22.36 19.02
C ASP A 294 36.98 22.13 17.82
N SER A 295 38.19 21.69 18.11
CA SER A 295 39.23 21.46 17.10
C SER A 295 38.88 20.36 16.10
N GLU A 296 38.14 19.34 16.52
CA GLU A 296 37.76 18.22 15.66
C GLU A 296 36.67 18.66 14.68
N ALA A 297 35.66 19.36 15.19
CA ALA A 297 34.62 19.97 14.38
C ALA A 297 35.18 20.97 13.36
N LEU A 298 36.11 21.84 13.77
CA LEU A 298 36.77 22.78 12.87
C LEU A 298 37.59 22.08 11.79
N SER A 299 38.30 21.00 12.12
CA SER A 299 39.04 20.21 11.13
C SER A 299 38.11 19.62 10.07
N ALA A 300 36.97 19.05 10.49
CA ALA A 300 35.98 18.49 9.57
C ALA A 300 35.36 19.55 8.66
N LEU A 301 35.06 20.74 9.21
CA LEU A 301 34.52 21.86 8.45
C LEU A 301 35.52 22.42 7.44
N ASN A 302 36.80 22.54 7.83
CA ASN A 302 37.86 23.00 6.93
C ASN A 302 38.10 22.03 5.78
N GLN A 303 38.20 20.74 6.08
CA GLN A 303 38.32 19.72 5.05
C GLN A 303 37.14 19.80 4.06
N LEU A 304 35.92 19.96 4.55
CA LEU A 304 34.75 20.09 3.69
C LEU A 304 34.80 21.35 2.82
N GLY A 305 35.24 22.48 3.38
CA GLY A 305 35.42 23.73 2.65
C GLY A 305 36.42 23.61 1.50
N ASP A 306 37.57 22.97 1.75
CA ASP A 306 38.60 22.67 0.76
C ASP A 306 38.07 21.72 -0.33
N GLU A 307 37.40 20.64 0.06
CA GLU A 307 36.82 19.64 -0.86
C GLU A 307 35.80 20.25 -1.82
N LEU A 308 35.00 21.21 -1.34
CA LEU A 308 33.95 21.86 -2.11
C LEU A 308 34.40 23.17 -2.79
N GLY A 309 35.66 23.60 -2.58
CA GLY A 309 36.19 24.83 -3.14
C GLY A 309 35.51 26.10 -2.61
N LEU A 310 35.00 26.06 -1.37
CA LEU A 310 34.28 27.18 -0.73
C LEU A 310 35.20 28.17 -0.02
N ASP A 311 36.47 27.81 0.17
CA ASP A 311 37.49 28.62 0.85
C ASP A 311 38.28 29.55 -0.11
N ALA A 312 37.81 29.70 -1.36
CA ALA A 312 38.43 30.55 -2.36
C ALA A 312 37.83 31.97 -2.37
N GLU A 313 38.27 32.82 -1.44
CA GLU A 313 38.42 34.29 -1.60
C GLU A 313 39.51 34.84 -0.68
#